data_AF-A0A3M5AW86-F1
#
_entry.id   AF-A0A3M5AW86-F1
#
_cell.length_a   1.000
_cell.length_b   1.000
_cell.length_c   1.000
_cell.angle_alpha   90.00
_cell.angle_beta   90.00
_cell.angle_gamma   90.00
#
_symmetry.space_group_name_H-M   'P 1'
#
loop_
_entity.id
_entity.type
_entity.pdbx_description
1 polymer ?
#
loop_
_entity_poly.entity_id
_entity_poly.type
_entity_poly.pdbx_seq_one_letter_code
_entity_poly.pdbx_strand_id
1 'polypeptide(L)'
;MGNICIGGPRMSQQVYSPERADTPQRNALHEQTEADIEQNSESMRLQQKIDDLKPYVSHATGPMKAYGQAAMDRASGKKTDVSFAQLDAEHLDAMVDVENQRNPDLNLRYFKHHKEFIQALESDGPSSFRAIYPLTKPRTGQAAKHHVMADVRLTPCEPPSIVITEPGVIVGKRNKQLHRHNQTLEDLSESGVQLSQVAIIETQAQKTPDDCVMYCLNYAIKAHKNADQFDDIHHGLQRGTLLTESMEGESRTRTTAGTFEEETRYPVVEGDTHVAFGADVLPVDFYKHGASLTQALRLMERPDGRMAGRVNSKGHERAENLVERNQAFRISRRELLDEDNPQISQFSASIDGFRLQEIERVLAAAQG
;
A
#
# COMPACT_ATOMS: atom_id res chain seq x y z
N MET A 1 22.07 59.75 46.97
CA MET A 1 21.28 60.97 47.24
C MET A 1 21.19 61.76 45.95
N GLY A 2 20.00 62.26 45.59
CA GLY A 2 19.81 63.23 44.52
C GLY A 2 19.02 62.74 43.30
N ASN A 3 17.70 62.69 43.42
CA ASN A 3 16.75 62.67 42.30
C ASN A 3 16.80 64.01 41.54
N ILE A 4 16.41 64.01 40.26
CA ILE A 4 15.29 64.83 39.72
C ILE A 4 14.95 64.33 38.31
N CYS A 5 13.66 64.08 38.09
CA CYS A 5 13.02 63.64 36.86
C CYS A 5 12.40 64.84 36.11
N ILE A 6 12.48 64.85 34.78
CA ILE A 6 11.54 65.49 33.82
C ILE A 6 11.70 64.62 32.55
N GLY A 7 10.72 63.97 31.92
CA GLY A 7 9.31 64.29 31.67
C GLY A 7 9.13 64.32 30.14
N GLY A 8 8.64 63.24 29.53
CA GLY A 8 8.41 63.15 28.08
C GLY A 8 7.43 62.01 27.73
N PRO A 9 6.48 62.21 26.80
CA PRO A 9 5.23 61.45 26.77
C PRO A 9 5.32 60.10 26.04
N ARG A 10 4.51 59.15 26.52
CA ARG A 10 4.18 57.88 25.85
C ARG A 10 3.45 58.18 24.53
N MET A 11 4.02 57.72 23.42
CA MET A 11 3.30 57.52 22.16
C MET A 11 3.19 56.02 21.88
N SER A 12 1.96 55.61 21.63
CA SER A 12 1.47 54.28 21.27
C SER A 12 2.15 53.74 20.01
N GLN A 13 2.76 52.55 20.11
CA GLN A 13 3.14 51.74 18.95
C GLN A 13 1.88 51.12 18.35
N GLN A 14 1.34 51.76 17.32
CA GLN A 14 0.46 51.12 16.35
C GLN A 14 1.32 50.26 15.42
N VAL A 15 1.07 48.97 15.45
CA VAL A 15 1.65 47.98 14.53
C VAL A 15 1.05 48.20 13.14
N TYR A 16 1.95 48.38 12.18
CA TYR A 16 1.72 48.57 10.76
C TYR A 16 0.94 47.40 10.16
N SER A 17 -0.25 47.67 9.62
CA SER A 17 -0.97 46.79 8.67
C SER A 17 -0.78 47.35 7.26
N PRO A 18 -0.37 46.57 6.26
CA PRO A 18 -0.48 46.98 4.87
C PRO A 18 -1.84 46.55 4.31
N GLU A 19 -2.66 47.54 3.95
CA GLU A 19 -3.86 47.36 3.13
C GLU A 19 -3.49 47.05 1.66
N ARG A 20 -4.23 46.06 1.13
CA ARG A 20 -4.85 45.98 -0.20
C ARG A 20 -4.11 46.61 -1.39
N ALA A 21 -3.63 45.72 -2.26
CA ALA A 21 -3.57 45.97 -3.70
C ALA A 21 -4.40 44.90 -4.45
N ASP A 22 -5.44 45.38 -5.12
CA ASP A 22 -6.24 44.86 -6.24
C ASP A 22 -6.22 43.36 -6.58
N THR A 23 -7.37 42.72 -6.33
CA THR A 23 -7.75 41.38 -6.75
C THR A 23 -8.39 41.43 -8.14
N PRO A 24 -7.92 40.67 -9.15
CA PRO A 24 -8.69 40.46 -10.37
C PRO A 24 -9.92 39.60 -10.09
N GLN A 25 -11.04 40.00 -10.69
CA GLN A 25 -12.39 39.48 -10.55
C GLN A 25 -12.50 37.97 -10.26
N ARG A 26 -13.17 37.65 -9.14
CA ARG A 26 -13.80 36.36 -8.86
C ARG A 26 -14.70 35.99 -10.04
N ASN A 27 -14.24 35.08 -10.89
CA ASN A 27 -15.17 34.23 -11.62
C ASN A 27 -15.92 33.40 -10.58
N ALA A 28 -17.24 33.42 -10.69
CA ALA A 28 -18.18 32.80 -9.76
C ALA A 28 -17.78 31.33 -9.50
N LEU A 29 -17.25 31.08 -8.29
CA LEU A 29 -17.25 29.75 -7.70
C LEU A 29 -18.72 29.38 -7.52
N HIS A 30 -19.18 28.45 -8.34
CA HIS A 30 -20.43 27.75 -8.11
C HIS A 30 -20.34 27.14 -6.71
N GLU A 31 -21.16 27.63 -5.77
CA GLU A 31 -21.45 26.88 -4.55
C GLU A 31 -22.16 25.60 -5.00
N GLN A 32 -21.40 24.50 -5.10
CA GLN A 32 -21.95 23.17 -5.35
C GLN A 32 -22.82 22.81 -4.15
N THR A 33 -24.09 22.52 -4.41
CA THR A 33 -25.02 22.07 -3.36
C THR A 33 -24.69 20.63 -2.94
N GLU A 34 -25.18 20.18 -1.77
CA GLU A 34 -24.97 18.79 -1.31
C GLU A 34 -25.41 17.73 -2.34
N ALA A 35 -26.41 18.06 -3.17
CA ALA A 35 -26.89 17.21 -4.26
C ALA A 35 -25.91 17.17 -5.46
N ASP A 36 -25.18 18.25 -5.74
CA ASP A 36 -24.18 18.32 -6.82
C ASP A 36 -22.90 17.53 -6.48
N ILE A 37 -22.62 17.37 -5.18
CA ILE A 37 -21.49 16.59 -4.66
C ILE A 37 -21.81 15.10 -4.65
N GLU A 38 -23.05 14.70 -4.36
CA GLU A 38 -23.49 13.31 -4.52
C GLU A 38 -23.45 12.87 -5.99
N GLN A 39 -23.84 13.73 -6.95
CA GLN A 39 -23.90 13.39 -8.37
C GLN A 39 -22.56 13.44 -9.14
N ASN A 40 -21.55 14.17 -8.66
CA ASN A 40 -20.21 14.23 -9.32
C ASN A 40 -19.16 13.28 -8.71
N SER A 41 -19.59 12.30 -7.90
CA SER A 41 -18.72 11.46 -7.06
C SER A 41 -18.34 10.09 -7.65
N GLU A 42 -18.91 9.70 -8.78
CA GLU A 42 -18.83 8.34 -9.30
C GLU A 42 -17.70 8.17 -10.33
N SER A 43 -16.70 7.36 -10.00
CA SER A 43 -15.74 6.87 -10.98
C SER A 43 -16.44 5.88 -11.92
N MET A 44 -16.57 6.24 -13.20
CA MET A 44 -17.17 5.35 -14.22
C MET A 44 -16.53 3.96 -14.26
N ARG A 45 -15.21 3.86 -14.05
CA ARG A 45 -14.52 2.56 -14.04
C ARG A 45 -14.80 1.73 -12.80
N LEU A 46 -14.95 2.38 -11.65
CA LEU A 46 -15.32 1.70 -10.43
C LEU A 46 -16.79 1.27 -10.49
N GLN A 47 -17.66 2.12 -11.04
CA GLN A 47 -19.08 1.83 -11.24
C GLN A 47 -19.28 0.62 -12.17
N GLN A 48 -18.57 0.56 -13.30
CA GLN A 48 -18.62 -0.61 -14.18
C GLN A 48 -18.24 -1.90 -13.42
N LYS A 49 -17.21 -1.86 -12.57
CA LYS A 49 -16.80 -3.04 -11.76
C LYS A 49 -17.84 -3.43 -10.71
N ILE A 50 -18.61 -2.48 -10.19
CA ILE A 50 -19.76 -2.77 -9.31
C ILE A 50 -20.84 -3.47 -10.12
N ASP A 51 -21.16 -2.95 -11.30
CA ASP A 51 -22.19 -3.51 -12.18
C ASP A 51 -21.84 -4.92 -12.67
N ASP A 52 -20.57 -5.17 -12.99
CA ASP A 52 -20.04 -6.48 -13.39
C ASP A 52 -20.17 -7.51 -12.26
N LEU A 53 -19.90 -7.12 -11.01
CA LEU A 53 -19.96 -8.02 -9.85
C LEU A 53 -21.40 -8.32 -9.38
N LYS A 54 -22.31 -7.36 -9.54
CA LYS A 54 -23.69 -7.41 -9.06
C LYS A 54 -24.45 -8.71 -9.41
N PRO A 55 -24.45 -9.22 -10.66
CA PRO A 55 -25.14 -10.47 -10.99
C PRO A 55 -24.55 -11.68 -10.26
N TYR A 56 -23.24 -11.73 -10.02
CA TYR A 56 -22.65 -12.84 -9.28
C TYR A 56 -23.06 -12.83 -7.81
N VAL A 57 -23.06 -11.65 -7.17
CA VAL A 57 -23.47 -11.49 -5.76
C VAL A 57 -24.96 -11.76 -5.58
N SER A 58 -25.82 -11.39 -6.54
CA SER A 58 -27.27 -11.64 -6.42
C SER A 58 -27.59 -13.14 -6.34
N HIS A 59 -26.86 -13.97 -7.12
CA HIS A 59 -27.02 -15.42 -7.15
C HIS A 59 -26.18 -16.17 -6.10
N ALA A 60 -25.19 -15.51 -5.49
CA ALA A 60 -24.39 -16.11 -4.43
C ALA A 60 -25.19 -16.34 -3.13
N THR A 61 -24.67 -17.23 -2.29
CA THR A 61 -25.18 -17.53 -0.94
C THR A 61 -24.02 -17.59 0.06
N GLY A 62 -24.32 -17.51 1.36
CA GLY A 62 -23.32 -17.68 2.42
C GLY A 62 -22.37 -16.48 2.62
N PRO A 63 -21.24 -16.70 3.33
CA PRO A 63 -20.32 -15.62 3.72
C PRO A 63 -19.79 -14.79 2.55
N MET A 64 -19.45 -15.43 1.41
CA MET A 64 -18.94 -14.74 0.22
C MET A 64 -19.96 -13.76 -0.37
N LYS A 65 -21.27 -14.04 -0.27
CA LYS A 65 -22.32 -13.08 -0.68
C LYS A 65 -22.27 -11.82 0.19
N ALA A 66 -22.20 -11.99 1.50
CA ALA A 66 -22.18 -10.87 2.44
C ALA A 66 -20.92 -10.01 2.24
N TYR A 67 -19.77 -10.65 2.02
CA TYR A 67 -18.53 -9.96 1.69
C TYR A 67 -18.61 -9.22 0.34
N GLY A 68 -19.15 -9.84 -0.70
CA GLY A 68 -19.39 -9.20 -1.99
C GLY A 68 -20.31 -7.98 -1.90
N GLN A 69 -21.38 -8.07 -1.13
CA GLN A 69 -22.28 -6.94 -0.88
C GLN A 69 -21.57 -5.81 -0.13
N ALA A 70 -20.84 -6.11 0.93
CA ALA A 70 -20.07 -5.11 1.68
C ALA A 70 -19.03 -4.42 0.79
N ALA A 71 -18.34 -5.18 -0.07
CA ALA A 71 -17.36 -4.63 -1.00
C ALA A 71 -17.99 -3.69 -2.04
N MET A 72 -19.16 -4.04 -2.60
CA MET A 72 -19.91 -3.14 -3.48
C MET A 72 -20.33 -1.87 -2.74
N ASP A 73 -20.85 -2.00 -1.52
CA ASP A 73 -21.28 -0.85 -0.70
C ASP A 73 -20.09 0.10 -0.41
N ARG A 74 -18.92 -0.45 -0.06
CA ARG A 74 -17.68 0.33 0.10
C ARG A 74 -17.29 1.05 -1.18
N ALA A 75 -17.31 0.34 -2.32
CA ALA A 75 -16.92 0.90 -3.61
C ALA A 75 -17.87 2.03 -4.06
N SER A 76 -19.18 1.90 -3.78
CA SER A 76 -20.19 2.95 -4.00
C SER A 76 -20.12 4.11 -3.00
N GLY A 77 -19.14 4.13 -2.09
CA GLY A 77 -18.97 5.21 -1.13
C GLY A 77 -19.89 5.16 0.09
N LYS A 78 -20.65 4.06 0.29
CA LYS A 78 -21.44 3.89 1.50
C LYS A 78 -20.52 3.66 2.70
N LYS A 79 -20.92 4.20 3.86
CA LYS A 79 -20.21 3.97 5.12
C LYS A 79 -20.28 2.49 5.49
N THR A 80 -19.13 1.93 5.85
CA THR A 80 -19.01 0.55 6.34
C THR A 80 -18.38 0.56 7.72
N ASP A 81 -19.06 0.01 8.72
CA ASP A 81 -18.52 -0.09 10.09
C ASP A 81 -17.63 -1.34 10.29
N VAL A 82 -17.53 -2.18 9.26
CA VAL A 82 -16.70 -3.39 9.23
C VAL A 82 -15.27 -3.06 8.81
N SER A 83 -14.29 -3.69 9.48
CA SER A 83 -12.88 -3.58 9.08
C SER A 83 -12.60 -4.49 7.88
N PHE A 84 -12.29 -3.88 6.74
CA PHE A 84 -11.99 -4.63 5.52
C PHE A 84 -10.70 -5.45 5.64
N ALA A 85 -9.71 -5.02 6.44
CA ALA A 85 -8.53 -5.84 6.68
C ALA A 85 -8.87 -7.21 7.30
N GLN A 86 -9.94 -7.28 8.09
CA GLN A 86 -10.42 -8.54 8.66
C GLN A 86 -11.29 -9.32 7.66
N LEU A 87 -12.26 -8.67 7.01
CA LEU A 87 -13.11 -9.33 6.02
C LEU A 87 -12.32 -9.89 4.84
N ASP A 88 -11.34 -9.13 4.34
CA ASP A 88 -10.44 -9.56 3.27
C ASP A 88 -9.63 -10.79 3.70
N ALA A 89 -9.11 -10.80 4.93
CA ALA A 89 -8.35 -11.94 5.47
C ALA A 89 -9.22 -13.20 5.66
N GLU A 90 -10.48 -13.05 6.07
CA GLU A 90 -11.43 -14.16 6.23
C GLU A 90 -11.75 -14.85 4.90
N HIS A 91 -11.67 -14.13 3.77
CA HIS A 91 -12.00 -14.64 2.44
C HIS A 91 -10.78 -14.85 1.53
N LEU A 92 -9.57 -14.60 2.04
CA LEU A 92 -8.34 -14.63 1.25
C LEU A 92 -8.00 -16.03 0.72
N ASP A 93 -8.26 -17.09 1.48
CA ASP A 93 -7.97 -18.47 1.04
C ASP A 93 -8.64 -18.78 -0.31
N ALA A 94 -9.92 -18.41 -0.47
CA ALA A 94 -10.66 -18.63 -1.70
C ALA A 94 -10.08 -17.82 -2.90
N MET A 95 -9.60 -16.61 -2.64
CA MET A 95 -8.95 -15.79 -3.69
C MET A 95 -7.59 -16.37 -4.08
N VAL A 96 -6.81 -16.86 -3.10
CA VAL A 96 -5.52 -17.50 -3.34
C VAL A 96 -5.70 -18.75 -4.20
N ASP A 97 -6.68 -19.60 -3.88
CA ASP A 97 -6.96 -20.82 -4.64
C ASP A 97 -7.29 -20.49 -6.11
N VAL A 98 -8.17 -19.52 -6.32
CA VAL A 98 -8.58 -19.11 -7.68
C VAL A 98 -7.44 -18.44 -8.43
N GLU A 99 -6.63 -17.59 -7.80
CA GLU A 99 -5.49 -16.97 -8.48
C GLU A 99 -4.36 -17.96 -8.78
N ASN A 100 -4.14 -18.98 -7.95
CA ASN A 100 -3.22 -20.07 -8.26
C ASN A 100 -3.71 -20.92 -9.45
N GLN A 101 -5.02 -21.15 -9.57
CA GLN A 101 -5.58 -21.84 -10.75
C GLN A 101 -5.43 -20.99 -12.02
N ARG A 102 -5.64 -19.68 -11.91
CA ARG A 102 -5.59 -18.74 -13.05
C ARG A 102 -4.17 -18.44 -13.52
N ASN A 103 -3.19 -18.49 -12.62
CA ASN A 103 -1.79 -18.23 -12.91
C ASN A 103 -0.97 -19.42 -12.39
N PRO A 104 -0.76 -20.46 -13.23
CA PRO A 104 0.15 -21.54 -12.89
C PRO A 104 1.51 -20.99 -12.47
N ASP A 105 2.16 -21.63 -11.50
CA ASP A 105 3.44 -21.22 -10.92
C ASP A 105 3.41 -19.89 -10.12
N LEU A 106 2.23 -19.32 -9.86
CA LEU A 106 2.08 -18.25 -8.87
C LEU A 106 2.55 -18.73 -7.49
N ASN A 107 2.19 -19.96 -7.12
CA ASN A 107 2.55 -20.63 -5.87
C ASN A 107 2.28 -19.73 -4.65
N LEU A 108 1.12 -19.05 -4.65
CA LEU A 108 0.71 -18.18 -3.56
C LEU A 108 0.15 -18.99 -2.39
N ARG A 109 0.58 -18.68 -1.17
CA ARG A 109 0.10 -19.28 0.07
C ARG A 109 -0.32 -18.19 1.04
N TYR A 110 -1.46 -18.38 1.70
CA TYR A 110 -1.85 -17.55 2.84
C TYR A 110 -1.53 -18.28 4.14
N PHE A 111 -0.82 -17.61 5.05
CA PHE A 111 -0.53 -18.09 6.39
C PHE A 111 -1.26 -17.24 7.41
N LYS A 112 -1.86 -17.87 8.42
CA LYS A 112 -2.59 -17.14 9.48
C LYS A 112 -1.63 -16.49 10.48
N HIS A 113 -0.37 -16.88 10.46
CA HIS A 113 0.69 -16.34 11.31
C HIS A 113 2.05 -16.42 10.59
N HIS A 114 2.96 -15.45 10.81
CA HIS A 114 4.30 -15.46 10.19
C HIS A 114 5.16 -16.70 10.59
N LYS A 115 4.80 -17.41 11.65
CA LYS A 115 5.50 -18.61 12.12
C LYS A 115 5.20 -19.81 11.21
N GLU A 116 3.98 -19.89 10.70
CA GLU A 116 3.61 -20.89 9.70
C GLU A 116 4.34 -20.61 8.37
N PHE A 117 4.55 -19.33 8.04
CA PHE A 117 5.39 -18.93 6.90
C PHE A 117 6.85 -19.38 7.09
N ILE A 118 7.44 -19.12 8.26
CA ILE A 118 8.82 -19.53 8.56
C ILE A 118 8.98 -21.05 8.48
N GLN A 119 8.05 -21.82 9.05
CA GLN A 119 8.03 -23.29 8.94
C GLN A 119 7.95 -23.77 7.48
N ALA A 120 7.28 -23.02 6.61
CA ALA A 120 7.19 -23.36 5.19
C ALA A 120 8.52 -23.20 4.44
N LEU A 121 9.49 -22.44 4.98
CA LEU A 121 10.84 -22.30 4.39
C LEU A 121 11.66 -23.59 4.53
N GLU A 122 11.37 -24.40 5.55
CA GLU A 122 12.07 -25.66 5.83
C GLU A 122 11.43 -26.88 5.13
N SER A 123 10.29 -26.68 4.47
CA SER A 123 9.52 -27.75 3.84
C SER A 123 10.02 -28.04 2.42
N ASP A 124 9.82 -29.27 1.93
CA ASP A 124 10.04 -29.68 0.53
C ASP A 124 8.99 -29.04 -0.41
N GLY A 125 9.01 -27.71 -0.51
CA GLY A 125 8.12 -26.90 -1.32
C GLY A 125 8.70 -26.53 -2.70
N PRO A 126 7.95 -25.75 -3.49
CA PRO A 126 8.46 -25.20 -4.74
C PRO A 126 9.62 -24.24 -4.50
N SER A 127 10.58 -24.20 -5.43
CA SER A 127 11.75 -23.31 -5.37
C SER A 127 11.41 -21.82 -5.46
N SER A 128 10.22 -21.47 -5.96
CA SER A 128 9.68 -20.12 -5.97
C SER A 128 8.24 -20.13 -5.47
N PHE A 129 7.95 -19.30 -4.48
CA PHE A 129 6.59 -19.13 -3.97
C PHE A 129 6.37 -17.72 -3.41
N ARG A 130 5.09 -17.37 -3.24
CA ARG A 130 4.67 -16.12 -2.59
C ARG A 130 3.89 -16.43 -1.33
N ALA A 131 4.10 -15.64 -0.30
CA ALA A 131 3.40 -15.75 0.96
C ALA A 131 2.68 -14.46 1.27
N ILE A 132 1.46 -14.55 1.78
CA ILE A 132 0.80 -13.45 2.48
C ILE A 132 0.65 -13.88 3.93
N TYR A 133 0.96 -13.00 4.86
CA TYR A 133 0.78 -13.26 6.29
C TYR A 133 0.57 -11.97 7.07
N PRO A 134 -0.18 -12.02 8.19
CA PRO A 134 -0.24 -10.92 9.12
C PRO A 134 1.08 -10.80 9.89
N LEU A 135 1.54 -9.58 10.14
CA LEU A 135 2.65 -9.36 11.06
C LEU A 135 2.23 -9.68 12.51
N THR A 136 3.19 -9.92 13.39
CA THR A 136 2.93 -10.33 14.78
C THR A 136 3.11 -9.19 15.76
N LYS A 137 2.20 -9.07 16.74
CA LYS A 137 2.35 -8.13 17.86
C LYS A 137 3.40 -8.68 18.85
N PRO A 138 4.57 -8.04 19.04
CA PRO A 138 5.67 -8.63 19.82
C PRO A 138 5.28 -9.01 21.24
N ARG A 139 4.59 -8.10 21.96
CA ARG A 139 4.21 -8.32 23.36
C ARG A 139 3.22 -9.45 23.62
N THR A 140 2.44 -9.84 22.62
CA THR A 140 1.35 -10.82 22.79
C THR A 140 1.53 -12.07 21.94
N GLY A 141 2.47 -12.07 20.98
CA GLY A 141 2.63 -13.15 20.02
C GLY A 141 1.39 -13.39 19.14
N GLN A 142 0.47 -12.43 19.06
CA GLN A 142 -0.76 -12.56 18.29
C GLN A 142 -0.62 -11.90 16.93
N ALA A 143 -1.27 -12.47 15.92
CA ALA A 143 -1.43 -11.83 14.62
C ALA A 143 -2.01 -10.40 14.74
N ALA A 144 -1.38 -9.46 14.07
CA ALA A 144 -1.92 -8.14 13.80
C ALA A 144 -2.87 -8.20 12.60
N LYS A 145 -3.69 -7.15 12.43
CA LYS A 145 -4.54 -7.04 11.24
C LYS A 145 -3.76 -6.60 9.98
N HIS A 146 -2.50 -6.19 10.15
CA HIS A 146 -1.67 -5.69 9.06
C HIS A 146 -0.94 -6.84 8.38
N HIS A 147 -1.20 -7.01 7.08
CA HIS A 147 -0.59 -8.06 6.26
C HIS A 147 0.54 -7.49 5.39
N VAL A 148 1.49 -8.36 5.06
CA VAL A 148 2.56 -8.13 4.09
C VAL A 148 2.62 -9.31 3.11
N MET A 149 3.25 -9.10 1.96
CA MET A 149 3.53 -10.15 0.98
C MET A 149 5.03 -10.40 0.91
N ALA A 150 5.45 -11.66 0.96
CA ALA A 150 6.82 -12.07 0.73
C ALA A 150 6.94 -12.88 -0.58
N ASP A 151 7.88 -12.51 -1.44
CA ASP A 151 8.34 -13.30 -2.58
C ASP A 151 9.60 -14.07 -2.14
N VAL A 152 9.64 -15.38 -2.39
CA VAL A 152 10.69 -16.26 -1.85
C VAL A 152 11.34 -17.07 -2.96
N ARG A 153 12.66 -17.22 -2.87
CA ARG A 153 13.41 -18.23 -3.61
C ARG A 153 14.12 -19.18 -2.65
N LEU A 154 13.88 -20.47 -2.83
CA LEU A 154 14.59 -21.55 -2.17
C LEU A 154 15.60 -22.12 -3.16
N THR A 155 16.87 -22.18 -2.76
CA THR A 155 17.93 -22.85 -3.53
C THR A 155 18.44 -24.08 -2.78
N PRO A 156 18.72 -25.20 -3.46
CA PRO A 156 19.29 -26.37 -2.80
C PRO A 156 20.61 -26.03 -2.13
N CYS A 157 20.73 -26.35 -0.84
CA CYS A 157 21.95 -26.17 -0.03
C CYS A 157 22.39 -24.72 0.20
N GLU A 158 21.56 -23.74 -0.15
CA GLU A 158 21.79 -22.32 0.14
C GLU A 158 20.65 -21.77 1.00
N PRO A 159 20.89 -20.74 1.82
CA PRO A 159 19.82 -20.12 2.59
C PRO A 159 18.77 -19.47 1.67
N PRO A 160 17.51 -19.39 2.10
CA PRO A 160 16.46 -18.77 1.31
C PRO A 160 16.69 -17.27 1.19
N SER A 161 16.39 -16.71 0.01
CA SER A 161 16.31 -15.27 -0.18
C SER A 161 14.85 -14.81 -0.17
N ILE A 162 14.57 -13.70 0.51
CA ILE A 162 13.20 -13.27 0.83
C ILE A 162 13.04 -11.78 0.55
N VAL A 163 12.04 -11.43 -0.25
CA VAL A 163 11.64 -10.05 -0.52
C VAL A 163 10.28 -9.79 0.10
N ILE A 164 10.24 -9.08 1.23
CA ILE A 164 9.01 -8.63 1.88
C ILE A 164 8.60 -7.29 1.30
N THR A 165 7.40 -7.18 0.75
CA THR A 165 6.83 -5.93 0.27
C THR A 165 5.87 -5.35 1.30
N GLU A 166 6.11 -4.10 1.70
CA GLU A 166 5.27 -3.32 2.61
C GLU A 166 4.45 -2.31 1.79
N PRO A 167 3.13 -2.51 1.63
CA PRO A 167 2.30 -1.60 0.85
C PRO A 167 2.16 -0.22 1.49
N GLY A 168 2.19 -0.15 2.82
CA GLY A 168 2.10 1.07 3.61
C GLY A 168 3.48 1.62 3.96
N VAL A 169 3.85 1.50 5.23
CA VAL A 169 5.11 2.05 5.78
C VAL A 169 5.74 1.08 6.78
N ILE A 170 7.06 1.02 6.80
CA ILE A 170 7.84 0.17 7.71
C ILE A 170 7.73 0.68 9.15
N VAL A 171 7.84 2.00 9.41
CA VAL A 171 7.87 2.51 10.79
C VAL A 171 6.47 2.59 11.40
N GLY A 172 5.56 3.26 10.70
CA GLY A 172 4.17 3.43 11.12
C GLY A 172 3.97 4.26 12.40
N LYS A 173 2.71 4.55 12.72
CA LYS A 173 2.35 5.39 13.88
C LYS A 173 2.81 4.74 15.19
N ARG A 174 3.56 5.51 16.01
CA ARG A 174 4.17 5.03 17.28
C ARG A 174 5.08 3.82 17.08
N ASN A 175 5.76 3.74 15.92
CA ASN A 175 6.74 2.69 15.58
C ASN A 175 6.18 1.27 15.62
N LYS A 176 4.85 1.12 15.56
CA LYS A 176 4.20 -0.18 15.71
C LYS A 176 4.55 -1.14 14.59
N GLN A 177 4.67 -0.64 13.36
CA GLN A 177 5.01 -1.49 12.22
C GLN A 177 6.48 -1.90 12.28
N LEU A 178 7.36 -1.00 12.72
CA LEU A 178 8.78 -1.30 12.89
C LEU A 178 9.00 -2.49 13.81
N HIS A 179 8.41 -2.44 15.01
CA HIS A 179 8.54 -3.52 15.98
C HIS A 179 7.94 -4.85 15.48
N ARG A 180 6.94 -4.81 14.62
CA ARG A 180 6.29 -6.00 14.06
C ARG A 180 7.12 -6.62 12.93
N HIS A 181 7.75 -5.78 12.11
CA HIS A 181 8.73 -6.21 11.11
C HIS A 181 9.96 -6.82 11.80
N ASN A 182 10.54 -6.15 12.80
CA ASN A 182 11.67 -6.68 13.55
C ASN A 182 11.35 -8.02 14.22
N GLN A 183 10.15 -8.21 14.80
CA GLN A 183 9.76 -9.53 15.31
C GLN A 183 9.77 -10.63 14.23
N THR A 184 9.41 -10.30 13.00
CA THR A 184 9.47 -11.27 11.89
C THR A 184 10.92 -11.57 11.49
N LEU A 185 11.79 -10.55 11.49
CA LEU A 185 13.21 -10.71 11.18
C LEU A 185 13.95 -11.49 12.28
N GLU A 186 13.64 -11.22 13.55
CA GLU A 186 14.14 -11.99 14.70
C GLU A 186 13.76 -13.47 14.55
N ASP A 187 12.47 -13.78 14.36
CA ASP A 187 11.99 -15.16 14.20
C ASP A 187 12.60 -15.85 12.94
N LEU A 188 12.82 -15.10 11.84
CA LEU A 188 13.52 -15.61 10.65
C LEU A 188 14.99 -15.94 10.96
N SER A 189 15.70 -15.04 11.63
CA SER A 189 17.10 -15.23 12.04
C SER A 189 17.26 -16.44 12.96
N GLU A 190 16.35 -16.59 13.93
CA GLU A 190 16.30 -17.75 14.84
C GLU A 190 16.05 -19.07 14.11
N SER A 191 15.32 -19.06 12.99
CA SER A 191 15.13 -20.22 12.12
C SER A 191 16.32 -20.53 11.19
N GLY A 192 17.37 -19.70 11.22
CA GLY A 192 18.57 -19.89 10.41
C GLY A 192 18.58 -19.15 9.06
N VAL A 193 17.59 -18.28 8.81
CA VAL A 193 17.62 -17.40 7.64
C VAL A 193 18.66 -16.30 7.84
N GLN A 194 19.53 -16.10 6.84
CA GLN A 194 20.51 -15.02 6.88
C GLN A 194 19.81 -13.69 6.55
N LEU A 195 19.80 -12.74 7.49
CA LEU A 195 19.12 -11.45 7.29
C LEU A 195 19.72 -10.61 6.15
N SER A 196 20.99 -10.83 5.80
CA SER A 196 21.61 -10.26 4.60
C SER A 196 21.00 -10.78 3.28
N GLN A 197 20.16 -11.81 3.33
CA GLN A 197 19.40 -12.32 2.17
C GLN A 197 17.92 -11.93 2.23
N VAL A 198 17.56 -11.01 3.13
CA VAL A 198 16.21 -10.50 3.31
C VAL A 198 16.15 -9.01 2.95
N ALA A 199 15.12 -8.63 2.19
CA ALA A 199 14.81 -7.23 1.90
C ALA A 199 13.39 -6.86 2.32
N ILE A 200 13.21 -5.68 2.90
CA ILE A 200 11.89 -5.05 3.07
C ILE A 200 11.78 -3.87 2.11
N ILE A 201 10.85 -3.96 1.16
CA ILE A 201 10.60 -2.95 0.14
C ILE A 201 9.34 -2.16 0.50
N GLU A 202 9.51 -0.90 0.88
CA GLU A 202 8.42 0.01 1.26
C GLU A 202 7.89 0.75 0.03
N THR A 203 6.64 0.50 -0.36
CA THR A 203 6.07 1.14 -1.56
C THR A 203 5.38 2.47 -1.26
N GLN A 204 4.82 2.61 -0.05
CA GLN A 204 3.92 3.71 0.33
C GLN A 204 2.71 3.89 -0.61
N ALA A 205 2.32 2.88 -1.40
CA ALA A 205 1.18 2.97 -2.29
C ALA A 205 -0.15 3.01 -1.51
N GLN A 206 -0.23 2.27 -0.41
CA GLN A 206 -1.36 2.22 0.50
C GLN A 206 -1.37 3.44 1.43
N LYS A 207 -2.53 4.11 1.53
CA LYS A 207 -2.75 5.24 2.45
C LYS A 207 -3.78 4.93 3.54
N THR A 208 -4.58 3.88 3.37
CA THR A 208 -5.61 3.44 4.31
C THR A 208 -5.06 2.33 5.21
N PRO A 209 -5.60 2.11 6.41
CA PRO A 209 -5.21 0.95 7.24
C PRO A 209 -5.92 -0.35 6.85
N ASP A 210 -6.99 -0.27 6.04
CA ASP A 210 -7.95 -1.37 5.85
C ASP A 210 -7.72 -2.21 4.57
N ASP A 211 -6.85 -1.79 3.66
CA ASP A 211 -6.71 -2.45 2.35
C ASP A 211 -5.45 -3.32 2.22
N CYS A 212 -4.71 -3.56 3.32
CA CYS A 212 -3.41 -4.24 3.30
C CYS A 212 -3.46 -5.62 2.63
N VAL A 213 -4.50 -6.41 2.89
CA VAL A 213 -4.67 -7.74 2.30
C VAL A 213 -4.81 -7.67 0.78
N MET A 214 -5.61 -6.72 0.27
CA MET A 214 -5.81 -6.55 -1.17
C MET A 214 -4.54 -6.03 -1.87
N TYR A 215 -3.78 -5.14 -1.22
CA TYR A 215 -2.48 -4.75 -1.76
C TYR A 215 -1.52 -5.93 -1.81
N CYS A 216 -1.46 -6.75 -0.75
CA CYS A 216 -0.62 -7.94 -0.69
C CYS A 216 -0.99 -8.97 -1.77
N LEU A 217 -2.29 -9.22 -1.97
CA LEU A 217 -2.78 -10.12 -3.03
C LEU A 217 -2.40 -9.60 -4.43
N ASN A 218 -2.63 -8.31 -4.70
CA ASN A 218 -2.18 -7.71 -5.95
C ASN A 218 -0.66 -7.83 -6.09
N TYR A 219 0.11 -7.55 -5.04
CA TYR A 219 1.57 -7.61 -5.06
C TYR A 219 2.08 -9.01 -5.34
N ALA A 220 1.49 -10.06 -4.78
CA ALA A 220 1.83 -11.45 -5.10
C ALA A 220 1.64 -11.74 -6.60
N ILE A 221 0.48 -11.36 -7.15
CA ILE A 221 0.18 -11.52 -8.59
C ILE A 221 1.18 -10.72 -9.45
N LYS A 222 1.60 -9.53 -8.98
CA LYS A 222 2.57 -8.68 -9.69
C LYS A 222 4.01 -9.16 -9.58
N ALA A 223 4.40 -9.73 -8.45
CA ALA A 223 5.70 -10.36 -8.29
C ALA A 223 5.83 -11.55 -9.25
N HIS A 224 4.81 -12.39 -9.36
CA HIS A 224 4.77 -13.46 -10.35
C HIS A 224 4.80 -12.95 -11.80
N LYS A 225 4.01 -11.93 -12.14
CA LYS A 225 4.01 -11.35 -13.51
C LYS A 225 5.31 -10.64 -13.88
N ASN A 226 6.16 -10.33 -12.91
CA ASN A 226 7.46 -9.71 -13.10
C ASN A 226 8.57 -10.58 -12.48
N ALA A 227 8.43 -11.90 -12.58
CA ALA A 227 9.31 -12.87 -11.94
C ALA A 227 10.78 -12.60 -12.27
N ASP A 228 11.13 -12.31 -13.53
CA ASP A 228 12.51 -12.00 -13.95
C ASP A 228 13.15 -10.87 -13.13
N GLN A 229 12.40 -9.79 -12.83
CA GLN A 229 12.91 -8.66 -12.03
C GLN A 229 13.07 -9.05 -10.56
N PHE A 230 12.18 -9.90 -10.05
CA PHE A 230 12.33 -10.44 -8.70
C PHE A 230 13.50 -11.42 -8.62
N ASP A 231 13.72 -12.22 -9.65
CA ASP A 231 14.85 -13.16 -9.73
C ASP A 231 16.18 -12.39 -9.72
N ASP A 232 16.27 -11.25 -10.41
CA ASP A 232 17.44 -10.36 -10.33
C ASP A 232 17.68 -9.82 -8.91
N ILE A 233 16.60 -9.44 -8.20
CA ILE A 233 16.68 -9.01 -6.79
C ILE A 233 17.16 -10.18 -5.92
N HIS A 234 16.59 -11.38 -6.08
CA HIS A 234 16.97 -12.56 -5.32
C HIS A 234 18.42 -12.99 -5.58
N HIS A 235 18.89 -12.93 -6.82
CA HIS A 235 20.30 -13.16 -7.14
C HIS A 235 21.21 -12.14 -6.44
N GLY A 236 20.78 -10.88 -6.34
CA GLY A 236 21.45 -9.87 -5.53
C GLY A 236 21.53 -10.29 -4.06
N LEU A 237 20.39 -10.65 -3.48
CA LEU A 237 20.26 -11.01 -2.06
C LEU A 237 21.09 -12.25 -1.70
N GLN A 238 21.20 -13.24 -2.59
CA GLN A 238 22.09 -14.39 -2.39
C GLN A 238 23.56 -13.99 -2.22
N ARG A 239 23.97 -12.82 -2.76
CA ARG A 239 25.31 -12.23 -2.59
C ARG A 239 25.38 -11.21 -1.45
N GLY A 240 24.29 -11.03 -0.68
CA GLY A 240 24.18 -10.02 0.38
C GLY A 240 24.03 -8.59 -0.11
N THR A 241 23.41 -8.38 -1.27
CA THR A 241 23.26 -7.04 -1.89
C THR A 241 21.85 -6.84 -2.44
N LEU A 242 21.24 -5.67 -2.26
CA LEU A 242 19.95 -5.37 -2.90
C LEU A 242 20.11 -4.49 -4.15
N LEU A 243 20.98 -3.48 -4.05
CA LEU A 243 21.35 -2.57 -5.14
C LEU A 243 22.87 -2.37 -5.13
N THR A 244 23.39 -1.52 -6.00
CA THR A 244 24.74 -1.00 -5.79
C THR A 244 24.77 -0.23 -4.47
N GLU A 245 25.89 -0.27 -3.73
CA GLU A 245 26.00 0.32 -2.39
C GLU A 245 25.51 1.78 -2.34
N SER A 246 25.87 2.59 -3.33
CA SER A 246 25.42 3.99 -3.44
C SER A 246 23.91 4.11 -3.67
N MET A 247 23.34 3.27 -4.53
CA MET A 247 21.90 3.30 -4.83
C MET A 247 21.07 2.74 -3.69
N GLU A 248 21.61 1.78 -2.94
CA GLU A 248 20.96 1.20 -1.77
C GLU A 248 20.82 2.24 -0.66
N GLY A 249 21.91 2.93 -0.32
CA GLY A 249 21.87 4.04 0.65
C GLY A 249 20.86 5.12 0.26
N GLU A 250 20.86 5.54 -1.01
CA GLU A 250 19.90 6.51 -1.51
C GLU A 250 18.45 6.02 -1.50
N SER A 251 18.20 4.74 -1.78
CA SER A 251 16.84 4.20 -1.78
C SER A 251 16.31 4.03 -0.36
N ARG A 252 17.17 3.58 0.58
CA ARG A 252 16.82 3.42 1.99
C ARG A 252 16.38 4.74 2.62
N THR A 253 17.07 5.84 2.35
CA THR A 253 16.72 7.17 2.91
C THR A 253 15.38 7.71 2.41
N ARG A 254 14.86 7.21 1.28
CA ARG A 254 13.51 7.53 0.77
C ARG A 254 12.38 6.74 1.46
N THR A 255 12.70 5.81 2.36
CA THR A 255 11.74 5.04 3.15
C THR A 255 11.52 5.66 4.53
N THR A 256 10.41 5.31 5.20
CA THR A 256 10.19 5.76 6.58
C THR A 256 11.25 5.22 7.55
N ALA A 257 11.81 4.02 7.30
CA ALA A 257 12.89 3.47 8.12
C ALA A 257 14.17 4.30 7.99
N GLY A 258 14.60 4.61 6.76
CA GLY A 258 15.80 5.42 6.55
C GLY A 258 15.67 6.83 7.12
N THR A 259 14.51 7.49 6.95
CA THR A 259 14.26 8.79 7.61
C THR A 259 14.37 8.68 9.14
N PHE A 260 13.81 7.61 9.73
CA PHE A 260 13.86 7.41 11.18
C PHE A 260 15.28 7.08 11.68
N GLU A 261 16.08 6.37 10.89
CA GLU A 261 17.50 6.11 11.17
C GLU A 261 18.34 7.39 11.11
N GLU A 262 18.08 8.29 10.16
CA GLU A 262 18.74 9.61 10.10
C GLU A 262 18.41 10.47 11.32
N GLU A 263 17.14 10.48 11.74
CA GLU A 263 16.68 11.23 12.92
C GLU A 263 17.26 10.69 14.23
N THR A 264 17.32 9.36 14.38
CA THR A 264 17.75 8.71 15.62
C THR A 264 19.25 8.44 15.68
N ARG A 265 19.93 8.37 14.53
CA ARG A 265 21.33 7.98 14.36
C ARG A 265 21.65 6.56 14.84
N TYR A 266 20.68 5.66 14.77
CA TYR A 266 20.84 4.24 15.07
C TYR A 266 20.14 3.39 14.00
N PRO A 267 20.69 2.22 13.63
CA PRO A 267 19.96 1.27 12.81
C PRO A 267 18.71 0.81 13.55
N VAL A 268 17.58 0.76 12.85
CA VAL A 268 16.28 0.46 13.47
C VAL A 268 15.65 -0.82 12.96
N VAL A 269 16.08 -1.29 11.79
CA VAL A 269 15.69 -2.59 11.23
C VAL A 269 16.73 -3.64 11.63
N GLU A 270 16.25 -4.84 11.98
CA GLU A 270 17.07 -5.90 12.55
C GLU A 270 18.18 -6.42 11.62
N GLY A 271 19.37 -6.62 12.17
CA GLY A 271 20.53 -7.21 11.49
C GLY A 271 20.94 -6.49 10.19
N ASP A 272 21.43 -7.28 9.23
CA ASP A 272 21.86 -6.80 7.91
C ASP A 272 20.69 -6.76 6.90
N THR A 273 19.46 -6.61 7.37
CA THR A 273 18.27 -6.60 6.50
C THR A 273 18.29 -5.38 5.58
N HIS A 274 18.16 -5.64 4.27
CA HIS A 274 18.11 -4.60 3.26
C HIS A 274 16.76 -3.87 3.28
N VAL A 275 16.77 -2.57 2.99
CA VAL A 275 15.57 -1.73 2.92
C VAL A 275 15.66 -0.80 1.72
N ALA A 276 14.59 -0.74 0.93
CA ALA A 276 14.52 0.14 -0.24
C ALA A 276 13.12 0.73 -0.44
N PHE A 277 13.07 1.86 -1.13
CA PHE A 277 11.82 2.45 -1.60
C PHE A 277 11.36 1.75 -2.88
N GLY A 278 10.08 1.35 -2.92
CA GLY A 278 9.54 0.48 -3.97
C GLY A 278 9.78 0.98 -5.39
N ALA A 279 9.71 2.28 -5.65
CA ALA A 279 9.87 2.80 -7.01
C ALA A 279 11.32 2.73 -7.52
N ASP A 280 12.28 2.47 -6.66
CA ASP A 280 13.68 2.29 -7.04
C ASP A 280 13.99 0.85 -7.48
N VAL A 281 13.18 -0.13 -7.06
CA VAL A 281 13.47 -1.56 -7.25
C VAL A 281 12.34 -2.34 -7.93
N LEU A 282 11.08 -1.93 -7.75
CA LEU A 282 9.90 -2.60 -8.30
C LEU A 282 9.42 -1.95 -9.60
N PRO A 283 8.68 -2.67 -10.45
CA PRO A 283 8.02 -2.10 -11.61
C PRO A 283 6.78 -1.25 -11.24
N VAL A 284 6.33 -0.43 -12.20
CA VAL A 284 5.16 0.47 -12.04
C VAL A 284 3.86 -0.27 -11.69
N ASP A 285 3.77 -1.58 -11.95
CA ASP A 285 2.65 -2.44 -11.59
C ASP A 285 2.27 -2.38 -10.10
N PHE A 286 3.23 -2.14 -9.21
CA PHE A 286 3.04 -2.04 -7.76
C PHE A 286 2.39 -0.72 -7.33
N TYR A 287 2.33 0.26 -8.24
CA TYR A 287 1.75 1.59 -8.00
C TYR A 287 0.38 1.79 -8.64
N LYS A 288 -0.09 0.85 -9.47
CA LYS A 288 -1.38 0.95 -10.18
C LYS A 288 -2.61 1.16 -9.29
N HIS A 289 -2.52 0.78 -8.02
CA HIS A 289 -3.59 0.94 -7.05
C HIS A 289 -3.30 2.04 -6.01
N GLY A 290 -2.19 2.77 -6.15
CA GLY A 290 -1.77 3.82 -5.22
C GLY A 290 -2.82 4.91 -5.07
N ALA A 291 -3.18 5.23 -3.82
CA ALA A 291 -4.32 6.10 -3.54
C ALA A 291 -4.02 7.59 -3.83
N SER A 292 -2.76 8.02 -3.68
CA SER A 292 -2.35 9.43 -3.77
C SER A 292 -2.04 9.85 -5.21
N LEU A 293 -2.77 10.87 -5.70
CA LEU A 293 -2.47 11.49 -7.00
C LEU A 293 -1.12 12.20 -6.98
N THR A 294 -0.79 12.87 -5.87
CA THR A 294 0.51 13.52 -5.68
C THR A 294 1.65 12.52 -5.78
N GLN A 295 1.48 11.30 -5.25
CA GLN A 295 2.47 10.24 -5.43
C GLN A 295 2.58 9.82 -6.90
N ALA A 296 1.46 9.61 -7.60
CA ALA A 296 1.49 9.27 -9.02
C ALA A 296 2.21 10.32 -9.86
N LEU A 297 1.98 11.61 -9.61
CA LEU A 297 2.67 12.73 -10.27
C LEU A 297 4.18 12.68 -10.02
N ARG A 298 4.59 12.60 -8.74
CA ARG A 298 6.01 12.54 -8.36
C ARG A 298 6.72 11.31 -8.94
N LEU A 299 6.04 10.18 -9.02
CA LEU A 299 6.59 8.97 -9.62
C LEU A 299 6.81 9.15 -11.12
N MET A 300 5.86 9.75 -11.84
CA MET A 300 6.01 10.03 -13.27
C MET A 300 7.08 11.07 -13.59
N GLU A 301 7.40 11.97 -12.65
CA GLU A 301 8.46 12.98 -12.76
C GLU A 301 9.87 12.44 -12.49
N ARG A 302 10.01 11.16 -12.13
CA ARG A 302 11.33 10.56 -11.85
C ARG A 302 12.26 10.63 -13.07
N PRO A 303 13.55 10.99 -12.90
CA PRO A 303 14.49 11.09 -14.02
C PRO A 303 14.72 9.80 -14.79
N ASP A 304 14.56 8.64 -14.14
CA ASP A 304 14.75 7.32 -14.76
C ASP A 304 13.58 6.90 -15.67
N GLY A 305 12.45 7.62 -15.65
CA GLY A 305 11.28 7.36 -16.48
C GLY A 305 10.57 6.02 -16.22
N ARG A 306 11.02 5.20 -15.25
CA ARG A 306 10.53 3.82 -15.04
C ARG A 306 9.06 3.74 -14.66
N MET A 307 8.52 4.81 -14.09
CA MET A 307 7.13 4.91 -13.64
C MET A 307 6.23 5.71 -14.59
N ALA A 308 6.78 6.26 -15.67
CA ALA A 308 6.06 7.15 -16.60
C ALA A 308 5.36 6.42 -17.76
N GLY A 309 5.59 5.10 -17.88
CA GLY A 309 5.09 4.29 -18.98
C GLY A 309 3.60 3.93 -18.90
N ARG A 310 3.17 3.11 -19.86
CA ARG A 310 1.82 2.53 -19.94
C ARG A 310 1.60 1.51 -18.83
N VAL A 311 0.46 1.59 -18.13
CA VAL A 311 0.10 0.71 -17.00
C VAL A 311 -1.06 -0.25 -17.29
N ASN A 312 -1.81 -0.07 -18.38
CA ASN A 312 -2.84 -1.03 -18.83
C ASN A 312 -2.29 -2.01 -19.88
N SER A 313 -2.96 -3.15 -20.06
CA SER A 313 -2.51 -4.17 -21.02
C SER A 313 -2.50 -3.61 -22.45
N LYS A 314 -1.60 -4.14 -23.31
CA LYS A 314 -1.44 -3.70 -24.71
C LYS A 314 -2.72 -3.87 -25.56
N GLY A 315 -3.63 -4.76 -25.14
CA GLY A 315 -4.91 -5.01 -25.81
C GLY A 315 -5.93 -3.88 -25.68
N HIS A 316 -5.75 -2.90 -24.78
CA HIS A 316 -6.58 -1.70 -24.79
C HIS A 316 -6.17 -0.77 -25.95
N GLU A 317 -7.16 -0.22 -26.65
CA GLU A 317 -6.91 0.74 -27.75
C GLU A 317 -6.18 1.99 -27.26
N ARG A 318 -6.63 2.56 -26.14
CA ARG A 318 -6.00 3.72 -25.51
C ARG A 318 -5.02 3.29 -24.42
N ALA A 319 -3.77 3.72 -24.55
CA ALA A 319 -2.78 3.61 -23.49
C ALA A 319 -3.18 4.49 -22.31
N GLU A 320 -2.89 4.01 -21.10
CA GLU A 320 -3.12 4.73 -19.85
C GLU A 320 -1.82 4.73 -19.04
N ASN A 321 -1.43 5.87 -18.47
CA ASN A 321 -0.33 6.00 -17.51
C ASN A 321 -0.81 6.01 -16.04
N LEU A 322 0.11 6.16 -15.09
CA LEU A 322 -0.20 6.09 -13.65
C LEU A 322 -1.13 7.20 -13.16
N VAL A 323 -0.94 8.43 -13.64
CA VAL A 323 -1.76 9.61 -13.28
C VAL A 323 -3.16 9.51 -13.88
N GLU A 324 -3.26 9.18 -15.18
CA GLU A 324 -4.53 8.93 -15.86
C GLU A 324 -5.31 7.83 -15.13
N ARG A 325 -4.62 6.75 -14.72
CA ARG A 325 -5.24 5.67 -13.96
C ARG A 325 -5.78 6.14 -12.62
N ASN A 326 -4.98 6.88 -11.85
CA ASN A 326 -5.36 7.41 -10.55
C ASN A 326 -6.61 8.28 -10.67
N GLN A 327 -6.62 9.20 -11.64
CA GLN A 327 -7.74 10.10 -11.94
C GLN A 327 -9.00 9.35 -12.35
N ALA A 328 -8.91 8.34 -13.22
CA ALA A 328 -10.09 7.59 -13.64
C ALA A 328 -10.69 6.70 -12.53
N PHE A 329 -9.98 6.48 -11.42
CA PHE A 329 -10.49 5.82 -10.20
C PHE A 329 -10.66 6.81 -9.03
N ARG A 330 -10.59 8.11 -9.28
CA ARG A 330 -10.70 9.13 -8.24
C ARG A 330 -12.13 9.19 -7.74
N ILE A 331 -12.29 9.13 -6.42
CA ILE A 331 -13.57 9.37 -5.75
C ILE A 331 -13.37 10.36 -4.60
N SER A 332 -14.46 10.95 -4.15
CA SER A 332 -14.51 11.78 -2.95
C SER A 332 -15.14 10.95 -1.82
N ARG A 333 -14.50 10.84 -0.65
CA ARG A 333 -15.17 10.34 0.57
C ARG A 333 -15.10 11.39 1.66
N ARG A 334 -16.15 11.46 2.47
CA ARG A 334 -16.08 12.16 3.76
C ARG A 334 -15.24 11.31 4.69
N GLU A 335 -14.06 11.80 5.07
CA GLU A 335 -13.34 11.21 6.19
C GLU A 335 -13.92 11.79 7.48
N LEU A 336 -14.36 10.91 8.37
CA LEU A 336 -14.72 11.26 9.75
C LEU A 336 -13.41 11.42 10.53
N LEU A 337 -12.64 12.47 10.23
CA LEU A 337 -11.45 12.81 10.99
C LEU A 337 -11.80 13.56 12.29
N ASP A 338 -12.90 14.32 12.28
CA ASP A 338 -13.54 14.95 13.44
C ASP A 338 -15.06 14.91 13.23
N GLU A 339 -15.84 14.47 14.23
CA GLU A 339 -17.31 14.42 14.14
C GLU A 339 -17.94 15.80 13.90
N ASP A 340 -17.20 16.87 14.20
CA ASP A 340 -17.64 18.26 14.07
C ASP A 340 -17.23 18.93 12.73
N ASN A 341 -16.36 18.30 11.91
CA ASN A 341 -15.97 18.86 10.60
C ASN A 341 -15.44 17.78 9.62
N PRO A 342 -16.33 17.05 8.92
CA PRO A 342 -15.91 16.04 7.96
C PRO A 342 -15.17 16.70 6.77
N GLN A 343 -13.87 16.44 6.63
CA GLN A 343 -13.15 16.85 5.41
C GLN A 343 -13.46 15.87 4.27
N ILE A 344 -13.81 16.43 3.11
CA ILE A 344 -13.90 15.66 1.88
C ILE A 344 -12.48 15.40 1.39
N SER A 345 -12.02 14.15 1.50
CA SER A 345 -10.75 13.73 0.93
C SER A 345 -10.98 13.08 -0.44
N GLN A 346 -10.15 13.43 -1.41
CA GLN A 346 -10.11 12.75 -2.69
C GLN A 346 -8.94 11.77 -2.73
N PHE A 347 -9.22 10.55 -3.19
CA PHE A 347 -8.21 9.52 -3.38
C PHE A 347 -8.62 8.57 -4.51
N SER A 348 -7.68 7.76 -4.99
CA SER A 348 -7.98 6.71 -5.97
C SER A 348 -8.51 5.46 -5.26
N ALA A 349 -9.73 5.04 -5.58
CA ALA A 349 -10.34 3.80 -5.10
C ALA A 349 -10.03 2.61 -6.03
N SER A 350 -8.90 2.64 -6.75
CA SER A 350 -8.54 1.56 -7.66
C SER A 350 -8.33 0.22 -6.94
N ILE A 351 -7.92 0.24 -5.66
CA ILE A 351 -7.79 -0.98 -4.85
C ILE A 351 -9.16 -1.60 -4.51
N ASP A 352 -10.20 -0.78 -4.30
CA ASP A 352 -11.56 -1.28 -4.12
C ASP A 352 -12.03 -1.97 -5.42
N GLY A 353 -11.71 -1.38 -6.58
CA GLY A 353 -11.97 -2.01 -7.88
C GLY A 353 -11.17 -3.30 -8.13
N PHE A 354 -10.03 -3.50 -7.45
CA PHE A 354 -9.33 -4.78 -7.44
C PHE A 354 -10.06 -5.78 -6.57
N ARG A 355 -10.48 -5.40 -5.35
CA ARG A 355 -11.30 -6.26 -4.49
C ARG A 355 -12.55 -6.79 -5.20
N LEU A 356 -13.31 -5.93 -5.87
CA LEU A 356 -14.51 -6.35 -6.63
C LEU A 356 -14.18 -7.41 -7.69
N GLN A 357 -13.06 -7.24 -8.39
CA GLN A 357 -12.59 -8.17 -9.41
C GLN A 357 -12.20 -9.53 -8.83
N GLU A 358 -11.55 -9.56 -7.67
CA GLU A 358 -11.17 -10.83 -7.05
C GLU A 358 -12.40 -11.58 -6.51
N ILE A 359 -13.38 -10.86 -5.94
CA ILE A 359 -14.65 -11.46 -5.53
C ILE A 359 -15.41 -12.02 -6.74
N GLU A 360 -15.47 -11.28 -7.84
CA GLU A 360 -16.10 -11.72 -9.08
C GLU A 360 -15.48 -13.03 -9.58
N ARG A 361 -14.14 -13.11 -9.61
CA ARG A 361 -13.42 -14.32 -10.02
C ARG A 361 -13.76 -15.52 -9.15
N VAL A 362 -13.82 -15.33 -7.83
CA VAL A 362 -14.17 -16.40 -6.90
C VAL A 362 -15.60 -16.87 -7.11
N LEU A 363 -16.55 -15.95 -7.25
CA LEU A 363 -17.95 -16.30 -7.48
C LEU A 363 -18.16 -16.94 -8.85
N ALA A 364 -17.47 -16.47 -9.89
CA ALA A 364 -17.53 -17.05 -11.22
C ALA A 364 -16.98 -18.50 -11.23
N ALA A 365 -15.87 -18.75 -10.54
CA ALA A 365 -15.29 -20.09 -10.42
C ALA A 365 -16.18 -21.07 -9.62
N ALA A 366 -17.04 -20.58 -8.72
CA ALA A 366 -17.99 -21.41 -7.99
C ALA A 366 -19.31 -21.66 -8.75
N GLN A 367 -19.59 -20.89 -9.79
CA GLN A 367 -20.83 -20.95 -10.57
C GLN A 367 -20.66 -21.63 -11.95
N GLY A 368 -19.45 -21.69 -12.48
CA GLY A 368 -19.07 -22.48 -13.65
C GLY A 368 -18.62 -23.88 -13.26
#